data_AF-A0A965NN66-F1
#
_entry.id   AF-A0A965NN66-F1
#
_cell.length_a   1.000
_cell.length_b   1.000
_cell.length_c   1.000
_cell.angle_alpha   90.00
_cell.angle_beta   90.00
_cell.angle_gamma   90.00
#
_symmetry.space_group_name_H-M   'P 1'
#
loop_
_entity.id
_entity.type
_entity.pdbx_description
1 polymer ?
#
loop_
_entity_poly.entity_id
_entity_poly.type
_entity_poly.pdbx_seq_one_letter_code
_entity_poly.pdbx_strand_id
1 'polypeptide(L)'
;YTEKVIQGYYGKDAKVVFLQGACGDVTQVNNLDPKANPASDDWSQFVGGRVGAEALKVLLSMSQIRTAEVPLAADHKVWEVHRRIPAPERVVEARERIKGPPAHKDWVWAKETLLLDALIAKKSDVEVEVQAIQVGPVVCLSNPAEYFVSYGIQLKKRSGFPITFPVELANGCVGYVPDEEAFGPHGGGYETRLTSYSNLETTAGTQFMNVGLELAAKMKPAKLLERPNGPVGKPWAYGDQPPQLK
;
A
#
# COMPACT_ATOMS: atom_id res chain seq x y z
N TYR A 1 1.77 -17.20 3.52
CA TYR A 1 0.78 -17.74 4.49
C TYR A 1 -0.66 -17.35 4.17
N THR A 2 -0.93 -16.11 3.73
CA THR A 2 -2.27 -15.68 3.25
C THR A 2 -2.90 -16.69 2.30
N GLU A 3 -2.18 -17.07 1.24
CA GLU A 3 -2.64 -18.07 0.27
C GLU A 3 -2.98 -19.42 0.92
N LYS A 4 -2.14 -19.91 1.85
CA LYS A 4 -2.38 -21.17 2.56
C LYS A 4 -3.72 -21.15 3.31
N VAL A 5 -4.08 -20.02 3.93
CA VAL A 5 -5.36 -19.88 4.64
C VAL A 5 -6.53 -19.89 3.67
N ILE A 6 -6.46 -19.10 2.59
CA ILE A 6 -7.54 -19.02 1.60
C ILE A 6 -7.76 -20.36 0.88
N GLN A 7 -6.69 -21.00 0.42
CA GLN A 7 -6.74 -22.32 -0.21
C GLN A 7 -7.13 -23.43 0.77
N GLY A 8 -6.96 -23.21 2.07
CA GLY A 8 -7.44 -24.12 3.11
C GLY A 8 -8.97 -24.26 3.10
N TYR A 9 -9.70 -23.21 2.72
CA TYR A 9 -11.15 -23.23 2.62
C TYR A 9 -11.65 -23.44 1.17
N TYR A 10 -11.10 -22.70 0.20
CA TYR A 10 -11.57 -22.73 -1.20
C TYR A 10 -10.93 -23.83 -2.07
N GLY A 11 -9.98 -24.59 -1.53
CA GLY A 11 -9.25 -25.63 -2.26
C GLY A 11 -7.97 -25.12 -2.94
N LYS A 12 -7.12 -26.05 -3.38
CA LYS A 12 -5.79 -25.77 -3.94
C LYS A 12 -5.79 -25.10 -5.31
N ASP A 13 -6.90 -25.20 -6.04
CA ASP A 13 -7.03 -24.55 -7.34
C ASP A 13 -7.36 -23.05 -7.24
N ALA A 14 -7.77 -22.58 -6.05
CA ALA A 14 -8.04 -21.17 -5.81
C ALA A 14 -6.80 -20.32 -6.05
N LYS A 15 -6.94 -19.34 -6.96
CA LYS A 15 -5.87 -18.38 -7.28
C LYS A 15 -5.97 -17.19 -6.32
N VAL A 16 -4.87 -16.92 -5.63
CA VAL A 16 -4.79 -15.85 -4.64
C VAL A 16 -3.80 -14.81 -5.13
N VAL A 17 -4.28 -13.59 -5.31
CA VAL A 17 -3.45 -12.42 -5.57
C VAL A 17 -3.51 -11.53 -4.34
N PHE A 18 -2.35 -11.25 -3.76
CA PHE A 18 -2.21 -10.33 -2.64
C PHE A 18 -1.54 -9.05 -3.14
N LEU A 19 -2.28 -7.94 -3.09
CA LEU A 19 -1.80 -6.63 -3.50
C LEU A 19 -1.48 -5.80 -2.26
N GLN A 20 -0.31 -5.16 -2.23
CA GLN A 20 0.05 -4.26 -1.15
C GLN A 20 -0.70 -2.95 -1.28
N GLY A 21 -1.36 -2.53 -0.19
CA GLY A 21 -1.84 -1.16 -0.05
C GLY A 21 -0.73 -0.24 0.43
N ALA A 22 -1.03 1.04 0.60
CA ALA A 22 -0.08 2.00 1.17
C ALA A 22 0.40 1.55 2.55
N CYS A 23 1.66 1.12 2.65
CA CYS A 23 2.24 0.56 3.87
C CYS A 23 3.71 0.94 4.13
N GLY A 24 4.23 1.96 3.43
CA GLY A 24 5.62 2.43 3.58
C GLY A 24 5.98 2.88 5.00
N ASP A 25 5.00 3.27 5.81
CA ASP A 25 5.13 3.66 7.22
C ASP A 25 4.55 2.62 8.19
N VAL A 26 4.36 1.36 7.74
CA VAL A 26 3.82 0.27 8.54
C VAL A 26 4.86 -0.82 8.71
N THR A 27 5.05 -1.28 9.95
CA THR A 27 5.90 -2.42 10.26
C THR A 27 5.19 -3.43 11.15
N GLN A 28 5.49 -4.71 10.93
CA GLN A 28 5.08 -5.80 11.81
C GLN A 28 5.84 -5.81 13.13
N VAL A 29 6.97 -5.10 13.23
CA VAL A 29 7.86 -5.12 14.39
C VAL A 29 7.51 -4.00 15.36
N ASN A 30 7.18 -4.35 16.60
CA ASN A 30 7.12 -3.39 17.69
C ASN A 30 8.51 -3.24 18.33
N ASN A 31 9.29 -2.25 17.89
CA ASN A 31 10.64 -2.00 18.43
C ASN A 31 10.66 -1.55 19.91
N LEU A 32 9.50 -1.27 20.52
CA LEU A 32 9.37 -0.96 21.93
C LEU A 32 8.97 -2.17 22.78
N ASP A 33 8.61 -3.30 22.17
CA ASP A 33 8.35 -4.53 22.92
C ASP A 33 9.69 -5.05 23.49
N PRO A 34 9.81 -5.22 24.82
CA PRO A 34 11.04 -5.76 25.41
C PRO A 34 11.25 -7.25 25.10
N LYS A 35 10.24 -7.95 24.55
CA LYS A 35 10.35 -9.36 24.19
C LYS A 35 11.16 -9.54 22.92
N ALA A 36 11.80 -10.70 22.82
CA ALA A 36 12.52 -11.08 21.61
C ALA A 36 11.54 -11.17 20.42
N ASN A 37 11.98 -10.66 19.27
CA ASN A 37 11.23 -10.82 18.03
C ASN A 37 11.13 -12.32 17.67
N PRO A 38 9.96 -12.78 17.20
CA PRO A 38 9.80 -14.10 16.59
C PRO A 38 10.79 -14.34 15.45
N ALA A 39 10.97 -15.62 15.09
CA ALA A 39 11.74 -15.99 13.91
C ALA A 39 11.05 -15.47 12.62
N SER A 40 11.80 -15.42 11.51
CA SER A 40 11.31 -14.89 10.24
C SER A 40 10.08 -15.63 9.70
N ASP A 41 10.05 -16.96 9.81
CA ASP A 41 8.90 -17.77 9.39
C ASP A 41 7.69 -17.55 10.30
N ASP A 42 7.89 -17.45 11.62
CA ASP A 42 6.82 -17.14 12.58
C ASP A 42 6.18 -15.78 12.29
N TRP A 43 6.98 -14.76 11.97
CA TRP A 43 6.47 -13.46 11.51
C TRP A 43 5.63 -13.58 10.25
N SER A 44 6.11 -14.35 9.28
CA SER A 44 5.42 -14.58 8.02
C SER A 44 4.08 -15.30 8.24
N GLN A 45 4.04 -16.26 9.17
CA GLN A 45 2.82 -16.96 9.56
C GLN A 45 1.87 -16.05 10.33
N PHE A 46 2.38 -15.25 11.25
CA PHE A 46 1.60 -14.30 12.04
C PHE A 46 0.90 -13.27 11.15
N VAL A 47 1.67 -12.56 10.31
CA VAL A 47 1.13 -11.51 9.43
C VAL A 47 0.24 -12.14 8.36
N GLY A 48 0.78 -13.07 7.56
CA GLY A 48 0.04 -13.63 6.44
C GLY A 48 -1.14 -14.49 6.87
N GLY A 49 -1.03 -15.21 8.00
CA GLY A 49 -2.14 -16.00 8.55
C GLY A 49 -3.30 -15.13 8.99
N ARG A 50 -3.03 -14.03 9.71
CA ARG A 50 -4.06 -13.08 10.16
C ARG A 50 -4.74 -12.38 8.99
N VAL A 51 -3.96 -11.88 8.03
CA VAL A 51 -4.49 -11.24 6.83
C VAL A 51 -5.36 -12.22 6.03
N GLY A 52 -4.90 -13.46 5.85
CA GLY A 52 -5.68 -14.51 5.18
C GLY A 52 -6.98 -14.86 5.91
N ALA A 53 -6.95 -14.95 7.23
CA ALA A 53 -8.14 -15.25 8.02
C ALA A 53 -9.17 -14.12 7.96
N GLU A 54 -8.73 -12.86 8.01
CA GLU A 54 -9.60 -11.70 7.85
C GLU A 54 -10.23 -11.65 6.45
N ALA A 55 -9.43 -11.87 5.41
CA ALA A 55 -9.93 -11.94 4.04
C ALA A 55 -10.96 -13.07 3.88
N LEU A 56 -10.72 -14.26 4.45
CA LEU A 56 -11.67 -15.37 4.42
C LEU A 56 -12.98 -15.00 5.13
N LYS A 57 -12.92 -14.40 6.32
CA LYS A 57 -14.10 -13.94 7.07
C LYS A 57 -14.94 -12.96 6.25
N VAL A 58 -14.30 -11.99 5.60
CA VAL A 58 -14.97 -11.03 4.73
C VAL A 58 -15.61 -11.73 3.52
N LEU A 59 -14.87 -12.58 2.79
CA LEU A 59 -15.38 -13.31 1.62
C LEU A 59 -16.62 -14.16 1.94
N LEU A 60 -16.64 -14.81 3.11
CA LEU A 60 -17.79 -15.60 3.58
C LEU A 60 -19.00 -14.74 3.96
N SER A 61 -18.76 -13.52 4.43
CA SER A 61 -19.80 -12.58 4.84
C SER A 61 -20.38 -11.79 3.67
N MET A 62 -19.63 -11.67 2.57
CA MET A 62 -20.07 -10.93 1.39
C MET A 62 -21.29 -11.54 0.71
N SER A 63 -22.07 -10.68 0.06
CA SER A 63 -23.11 -11.14 -0.87
C SER A 63 -22.49 -11.93 -2.01
N GLN A 64 -23.01 -13.12 -2.27
CA GLN A 64 -22.57 -13.97 -3.38
C GLN A 64 -23.29 -13.63 -4.69
N ILE A 65 -23.86 -12.42 -4.79
CA ILE A 65 -24.49 -11.94 -6.03
C ILE A 65 -23.40 -11.81 -7.09
N ARG A 66 -23.67 -12.42 -8.26
CA ARG A 66 -22.82 -12.33 -9.43
C ARG A 66 -23.57 -11.60 -10.54
N THR A 67 -22.85 -10.75 -11.27
CA THR A 67 -23.34 -10.10 -12.49
C THR A 67 -22.36 -10.39 -13.62
N ALA A 68 -22.87 -10.61 -14.82
CA ALA A 68 -22.05 -10.83 -16.01
C ALA A 68 -21.55 -9.52 -16.63
N GLU A 69 -22.27 -8.43 -16.40
CA GLU A 69 -21.97 -7.11 -16.96
C GLU A 69 -21.46 -6.19 -15.85
N VAL A 70 -20.15 -5.93 -15.87
CA VAL A 70 -19.50 -4.92 -15.04
C VAL A 70 -18.72 -3.96 -15.93
N PRO A 71 -18.81 -2.63 -15.69
CA PRO A 71 -17.90 -1.68 -16.31
C PRO A 71 -16.44 -2.09 -16.06
N LEU A 72 -15.68 -2.22 -17.15
CA LEU A 72 -14.24 -2.42 -17.13
C LEU A 72 -13.60 -1.24 -17.83
N ALA A 73 -12.65 -0.61 -17.16
CA ALA A 73 -11.88 0.48 -17.72
C ALA A 73 -10.46 0.42 -17.14
N ALA A 74 -9.47 0.83 -17.93
CA ALA A 74 -8.11 1.02 -17.46
C ALA A 74 -7.55 2.27 -18.13
N ASP A 75 -6.79 3.05 -17.37
CA ASP A 75 -6.05 4.20 -17.87
C ASP A 75 -4.76 4.34 -17.04
N HIS A 76 -3.74 4.96 -17.61
CA HIS A 76 -2.47 5.16 -16.94
C HIS A 76 -1.84 6.47 -17.39
N LYS A 77 -0.91 6.98 -16.58
CA LYS A 77 -0.11 8.14 -16.92
C LYS A 77 1.34 7.84 -16.57
N VAL A 78 2.20 8.13 -17.54
CA VAL A 78 3.66 8.09 -17.40
C VAL A 78 4.19 9.51 -17.46
N TRP A 79 5.08 9.88 -16.56
CA TRP A 79 5.76 11.18 -16.57
C TRP A 79 7.09 11.11 -15.83
N GLU A 80 7.88 12.19 -15.91
CA GLU A 80 9.14 12.29 -15.18
C GLU A 80 8.99 13.09 -13.89
N VAL A 81 9.61 12.60 -12.81
CA VAL A 81 9.66 13.24 -11.49
C VAL A 81 11.11 13.53 -11.12
N HIS A 82 11.36 14.73 -10.60
CA HIS A 82 12.69 15.16 -10.18
C HIS A 82 13.18 14.37 -8.96
N ARG A 83 14.49 14.10 -8.95
CA ARG A 83 15.19 13.56 -7.78
C ARG A 83 15.68 14.70 -6.88
N ARG A 84 15.54 14.53 -5.57
CA ARG A 84 16.18 15.35 -4.53
C ARG A 84 17.70 15.24 -4.65
N ILE A 85 18.36 16.39 -4.56
CA ILE A 85 19.81 16.51 -4.65
C ILE A 85 20.42 16.45 -3.24
N PRO A 86 21.43 15.59 -2.99
CA PRO A 86 22.18 15.63 -1.73
C PRO A 86 22.83 16.98 -1.50
N ALA A 87 22.83 17.47 -0.27
CA ALA A 87 23.55 18.69 0.08
C ALA A 87 25.07 18.49 -0.16
N PRO A 88 25.80 19.49 -0.72
CA PRO A 88 27.21 19.33 -1.10
C PRO A 88 28.11 18.85 0.06
N GLU A 89 27.89 19.36 1.26
CA GLU A 89 28.61 18.95 2.47
C GLU A 89 28.40 17.46 2.80
N ARG A 90 27.21 16.91 2.55
CA ARG A 90 26.92 15.49 2.75
C ARG A 90 27.67 14.60 1.76
N VAL A 91 27.86 15.08 0.52
CA VAL A 91 28.66 14.37 -0.48
C VAL A 91 30.12 14.34 -0.05
N VAL A 92 30.67 15.44 0.47
CA VAL A 92 32.03 15.50 1.01
C VAL A 92 32.20 14.54 2.20
N GLU A 93 31.30 14.61 3.19
CA GLU A 93 31.27 13.69 4.33
C GLU A 93 31.24 12.22 3.89
N ALA A 94 30.39 11.91 2.91
CA ALA A 94 30.25 10.55 2.39
C ALA A 94 31.53 10.04 1.73
N ARG A 95 32.26 10.89 0.96
CA ARG A 95 33.55 10.51 0.35
C ARG A 95 34.60 10.13 1.38
N GLU A 96 34.63 10.80 2.52
CA GLU A 96 35.53 10.44 3.61
C GLU A 96 35.07 9.16 4.31
N ARG A 97 33.76 9.01 4.55
CA ARG A 97 33.21 7.86 5.29
C ARG A 97 33.39 6.54 4.56
N ILE A 98 33.35 6.51 3.22
CA ILE A 98 33.50 5.26 2.45
C ILE A 98 34.92 4.67 2.48
N LYS A 99 35.93 5.43 2.91
CA LYS A 99 37.32 4.93 3.06
C LYS A 99 37.46 3.94 4.22
N GLY A 100 36.49 3.92 5.14
CA GLY A 100 36.41 2.93 6.22
C GLY A 100 35.90 1.55 5.75
N PRO A 101 35.86 0.56 6.65
CA PRO A 101 35.45 -0.80 6.30
C PRO A 101 33.96 -0.87 5.89
N PRO A 102 33.61 -1.70 4.89
CA PRO A 102 32.27 -1.76 4.28
C PRO A 102 31.19 -2.45 5.14
N ALA A 103 31.37 -2.55 6.46
CA ALA A 103 30.50 -3.32 7.35
C ALA A 103 29.66 -2.45 8.31
N HIS A 104 29.90 -1.14 8.38
CA HIS A 104 29.18 -0.26 9.31
C HIS A 104 27.95 0.40 8.65
N LYS A 105 26.87 0.63 9.41
CA LYS A 105 25.64 1.27 8.90
C LYS A 105 25.94 2.60 8.19
N ASP A 106 26.80 3.42 8.79
CA ASP A 106 27.16 4.73 8.21
C ASP A 106 27.91 4.61 6.88
N TRP A 107 28.66 3.52 6.67
CA TRP A 107 29.30 3.27 5.38
C TRP A 107 28.26 3.04 4.29
N VAL A 108 27.22 2.24 4.60
CA VAL A 108 26.11 1.98 3.66
C VAL A 108 25.45 3.29 3.26
N TRP A 109 25.17 4.17 4.22
CA TRP A 109 24.52 5.44 3.96
C TRP A 109 25.38 6.42 3.16
N ALA A 110 26.67 6.50 3.47
CA ALA A 110 27.61 7.27 2.68
C ALA A 110 27.67 6.78 1.23
N LYS A 111 27.75 5.46 1.03
CA LYS A 111 27.69 4.85 -0.30
C LYS A 111 26.41 5.22 -1.03
N GLU A 112 25.24 5.15 -0.39
CA GLU A 112 23.96 5.56 -0.98
C GLU A 112 23.94 7.05 -1.41
N THR A 113 24.51 7.94 -0.61
CA THR A 113 24.64 9.37 -0.98
C THR A 113 25.50 9.56 -2.23
N LEU A 114 26.65 8.88 -2.32
CA LEU A 114 27.54 8.98 -3.49
C LEU A 114 26.94 8.34 -4.74
N LEU A 115 26.20 7.23 -4.57
CA LEU A 115 25.48 6.60 -5.67
C LEU A 115 24.40 7.54 -6.21
N LEU A 116 23.63 8.19 -5.33
CA LEU A 116 22.65 9.18 -5.74
C LEU A 116 23.28 10.38 -6.46
N ASP A 117 24.37 10.93 -5.92
CA ASP A 117 25.15 12.03 -6.55
C ASP A 117 25.57 11.65 -8.00
N ALA A 118 26.13 10.45 -8.16
CA ALA A 118 26.52 9.94 -9.47
C ALA A 118 25.33 9.65 -10.40
N LEU A 119 24.18 9.22 -9.86
CA LEU A 119 22.95 8.98 -10.63
C LEU A 119 22.38 10.29 -11.17
N ILE A 120 22.25 11.32 -10.33
CA ILE A 120 21.69 12.62 -10.71
C ILE A 120 22.56 13.28 -11.78
N ALA A 121 23.89 13.14 -11.70
CA ALA A 121 24.80 13.62 -12.72
C ALA A 121 24.55 13.01 -14.12
N LYS A 122 23.92 11.82 -14.19
CA LYS A 122 23.53 11.17 -15.45
C LYS A 122 22.07 11.46 -15.83
N LYS A 123 21.15 11.37 -14.87
CA LYS A 123 19.72 11.60 -15.05
C LYS A 123 19.12 12.15 -13.75
N SER A 124 18.80 13.45 -13.75
CA SER A 124 18.14 14.16 -12.64
C SER A 124 16.70 13.70 -12.38
N ASP A 125 16.12 13.03 -13.36
CA ASP A 125 14.72 12.67 -13.42
C ASP A 125 14.53 11.15 -13.47
N VAL A 126 13.37 10.71 -13.04
CA VAL A 126 12.97 9.31 -13.17
C VAL A 126 11.56 9.22 -13.70
N GLU A 127 11.38 8.33 -14.65
CA GLU A 127 10.07 8.02 -15.20
C GLU A 127 9.28 7.21 -14.17
N VAL A 128 8.02 7.59 -13.98
CA VAL A 128 7.09 6.95 -13.05
C VAL A 128 5.77 6.68 -13.76
N GLU A 129 5.06 5.66 -13.30
CA GLU A 129 3.73 5.30 -13.81
C GLU A 129 2.72 5.22 -12.67
N VAL A 130 1.56 5.82 -12.87
CA VAL A 130 0.35 5.59 -12.05
C VAL A 130 -0.74 5.06 -12.97
N GLN A 131 -1.40 3.98 -12.53
CA GLN A 131 -2.44 3.30 -13.30
C GLN A 131 -3.73 3.20 -12.48
N ALA A 132 -4.86 3.33 -13.15
CA ALA A 132 -6.17 3.05 -12.61
C ALA A 132 -6.78 1.86 -13.36
N ILE A 133 -7.32 0.89 -12.63
CA ILE A 133 -8.08 -0.24 -13.19
C ILE A 133 -9.43 -0.32 -12.48
N GLN A 134 -10.50 -0.15 -13.24
CA GLN A 134 -11.86 -0.33 -12.77
C GLN A 134 -12.37 -1.74 -13.03
N VAL A 135 -13.01 -2.32 -12.01
CA VAL A 135 -13.85 -3.51 -12.12
C VAL A 135 -15.17 -3.24 -11.40
N GLY A 136 -16.20 -2.84 -12.16
CA GLY A 136 -17.53 -2.55 -11.64
C GLY A 136 -17.52 -1.41 -10.60
N PRO A 137 -17.88 -1.67 -9.33
CA PRO A 137 -17.87 -0.66 -8.26
C PRO A 137 -16.48 -0.45 -7.63
N VAL A 138 -15.46 -1.17 -8.11
CA VAL A 138 -14.10 -1.16 -7.58
C VAL A 138 -13.18 -0.38 -8.51
N VAL A 139 -12.28 0.41 -7.94
CA VAL A 139 -11.09 0.93 -8.63
C VAL A 139 -9.81 0.55 -7.87
N CYS A 140 -8.83 0.04 -8.60
CA CYS A 140 -7.46 -0.14 -8.13
C CYS A 140 -6.63 1.05 -8.63
N LEU A 141 -5.99 1.78 -7.71
CA LEU A 141 -5.15 2.94 -8.03
C LEU A 141 -3.72 2.62 -7.64
N SER A 142 -2.88 2.42 -8.65
CA SER A 142 -1.54 1.88 -8.47
C SER A 142 -0.44 2.94 -8.52
N ASN A 143 0.67 2.68 -7.84
CA ASN A 143 1.85 3.55 -7.86
C ASN A 143 3.15 2.73 -7.70
N PRO A 144 4.33 3.29 -8.06
CA PRO A 144 5.59 2.55 -8.12
C PRO A 144 6.43 2.64 -6.84
N ALA A 145 5.86 3.14 -5.74
CA ALA A 145 6.59 3.49 -4.52
C ALA A 145 6.24 2.60 -3.32
N GLU A 146 7.04 2.70 -2.25
CA GLU A 146 6.64 2.38 -0.88
C GLU A 146 5.93 3.62 -0.31
N TYR A 147 4.61 3.56 -0.19
CA TYR A 147 3.76 4.74 -0.10
C TYR A 147 3.13 4.88 1.29
N PHE A 148 3.07 6.09 1.83
CA PHE A 148 2.53 6.31 3.18
C PHE A 148 1.03 6.07 3.27
N VAL A 149 0.59 5.49 4.40
CA VAL A 149 -0.82 5.18 4.70
C VAL A 149 -1.74 6.38 4.51
N SER A 150 -1.25 7.58 4.86
CA SER A 150 -1.99 8.84 4.73
C SER A 150 -2.53 9.04 3.31
N TYR A 151 -1.73 8.79 2.28
CA TYR A 151 -2.16 8.87 0.89
C TYR A 151 -3.16 7.77 0.50
N GLY A 152 -2.97 6.54 0.98
CA GLY A 152 -3.93 5.46 0.77
C GLY A 152 -5.31 5.78 1.33
N ILE A 153 -5.37 6.46 2.48
CA ILE A 153 -6.62 6.95 3.08
C ILE A 153 -7.24 8.06 2.21
N GLN A 154 -6.42 9.00 1.72
CA GLN A 154 -6.91 10.09 0.85
C GLN A 154 -7.48 9.58 -0.47
N LEU A 155 -6.82 8.62 -1.12
CA LEU A 155 -7.31 7.96 -2.33
C LEU A 155 -8.69 7.34 -2.09
N LYS A 156 -8.86 6.59 -0.99
CA LYS A 156 -10.15 5.97 -0.63
C LYS A 156 -11.25 7.00 -0.38
N LYS A 157 -10.93 8.14 0.24
CA LYS A 157 -11.90 9.20 0.52
C LYS A 157 -12.33 9.97 -0.74
N ARG A 158 -11.44 10.11 -1.72
CA ARG A 158 -11.58 11.10 -2.80
C ARG A 158 -11.81 10.51 -4.19
N SER A 159 -11.62 9.20 -4.39
CA SER A 159 -11.73 8.56 -5.72
C SER A 159 -13.13 8.62 -6.35
N GLY A 160 -14.17 8.77 -5.53
CA GLY A 160 -15.58 8.69 -5.98
C GLY A 160 -16.09 7.26 -6.21
N PHE A 161 -15.27 6.24 -5.96
CA PHE A 161 -15.66 4.83 -6.09
C PHE A 161 -16.17 4.25 -4.77
N PRO A 162 -17.20 3.39 -4.78
CA PRO A 162 -17.65 2.69 -3.57
C PRO A 162 -16.54 1.88 -2.88
N ILE A 163 -15.64 1.28 -3.66
CA ILE A 163 -14.47 0.56 -3.15
C ILE A 163 -13.24 1.03 -3.92
N THR A 164 -12.22 1.45 -3.18
CA THR A 164 -10.93 1.87 -3.72
C THR A 164 -9.83 1.05 -3.08
N PHE A 165 -9.02 0.40 -3.91
CA PHE A 165 -7.80 -0.28 -3.50
C PHE A 165 -6.60 0.54 -3.94
N PRO A 166 -5.90 1.22 -3.03
CA PRO A 166 -4.52 1.64 -3.27
C PRO A 166 -3.68 0.38 -3.52
N VAL A 167 -2.84 0.42 -4.57
CA VAL A 167 -1.93 -0.68 -4.93
C VAL A 167 -0.52 -0.11 -5.10
N GLU A 168 0.32 -0.26 -4.09
CA GLU A 168 1.70 0.23 -4.18
C GLU A 168 2.65 -0.82 -4.79
N LEU A 169 3.91 -0.45 -5.03
CA LEU A 169 4.93 -1.31 -5.63
C LEU A 169 4.53 -1.91 -6.99
N ALA A 170 3.78 -1.15 -7.79
CA ALA A 170 3.27 -1.56 -9.09
C ALA A 170 3.97 -0.80 -10.22
N ASN A 171 4.35 -1.54 -11.27
CA ASN A 171 4.90 -1.01 -12.54
C ASN A 171 6.17 -0.15 -12.40
N GLY A 172 6.84 -0.17 -11.25
CA GLY A 172 8.09 0.54 -11.02
C GLY A 172 8.66 0.30 -9.62
N CYS A 173 9.82 0.88 -9.35
CA CYS A 173 10.48 0.83 -8.04
C CYS A 173 11.23 2.15 -7.80
N VAL A 174 10.62 3.06 -7.04
CA VAL A 174 11.17 4.39 -6.74
C VAL A 174 11.38 4.62 -5.24
N GLY A 175 11.49 3.53 -4.48
CA GLY A 175 11.72 3.53 -3.04
C GLY A 175 10.59 4.18 -2.25
N TYR A 176 10.92 4.71 -1.07
CA TYR A 176 9.96 5.38 -0.21
C TYR A 176 9.52 6.72 -0.77
N VAL A 177 8.20 6.93 -0.77
CA VAL A 177 7.56 8.21 -1.03
C VAL A 177 6.71 8.57 0.20
N PRO A 178 7.34 9.23 1.19
CA PRO A 178 6.64 9.79 2.34
C PRO A 178 5.69 10.91 1.94
N ASP A 179 4.79 11.26 2.86
CA ASP A 179 4.05 12.52 2.73
C ASP A 179 4.93 13.74 3.02
N GLU A 180 4.42 14.90 2.60
CA GLU A 180 5.14 16.17 2.75
C GLU A 180 5.39 16.53 4.23
N GLU A 181 4.50 16.11 5.13
CA GLU A 181 4.65 16.31 6.58
C GLU A 181 5.88 15.57 7.13
N ALA A 182 6.18 14.36 6.63
CA ALA A 182 7.37 13.62 7.00
C ALA A 182 8.69 14.36 6.65
N PHE A 183 8.67 15.30 5.70
CA PHE A 183 9.83 16.14 5.38
C PHE A 183 9.87 17.46 6.18
N GLY A 184 8.84 17.75 6.98
CA GLY A 184 8.72 18.96 7.77
C GLY A 184 9.51 18.94 9.09
N PRO A 185 9.41 20.02 9.90
CA PRO A 185 10.17 20.17 11.15
C PRO A 185 9.92 19.09 12.22
N HIS A 186 8.76 18.43 12.16
CA HIS A 186 8.36 17.35 13.08
C HIS A 186 8.41 15.96 12.43
N GLY A 187 8.86 15.90 11.17
CA GLY A 187 9.02 14.66 10.42
C GLY A 187 10.35 13.98 10.66
N GLY A 188 10.79 13.17 9.70
CA GLY A 188 12.02 12.38 9.75
C GLY A 188 11.76 10.90 9.54
N GLY A 189 12.55 10.05 10.20
CA GLY A 189 12.44 8.60 10.05
C GLY A 189 13.37 8.00 8.99
N TYR A 190 13.25 6.69 8.83
CA TYR A 190 14.06 5.92 7.89
C TYR A 190 13.63 6.20 6.44
N GLU A 191 12.33 6.38 6.24
CA GLU A 191 11.61 6.49 4.98
C GLU A 191 11.94 7.81 4.25
N THR A 192 12.27 8.85 5.01
CA THR A 192 12.65 10.17 4.47
C THR A 192 14.13 10.26 4.10
N ARG A 193 14.93 9.27 4.53
CA ARG A 193 16.37 9.25 4.30
C ARG A 193 16.68 9.21 2.82
N LEU A 194 17.50 10.15 2.38
CA LEU A 194 17.87 10.29 0.98
C LEU A 194 18.87 9.19 0.59
N THR A 195 18.49 8.34 -0.39
CA THR A 195 19.31 7.24 -0.91
C THR A 195 19.27 7.17 -2.43
N SER A 196 20.05 6.27 -3.05
CA SER A 196 20.03 6.09 -4.51
C SER A 196 18.68 5.56 -5.06
N TYR A 197 17.83 5.03 -4.19
CA TYR A 197 16.52 4.47 -4.53
C TYR A 197 15.33 5.21 -3.89
N SER A 198 15.50 5.92 -2.77
CA SER A 198 14.47 6.78 -2.14
C SER A 198 14.88 8.24 -2.26
N ASN A 199 14.48 8.88 -3.36
CA ASN A 199 14.99 10.21 -3.70
C ASN A 199 14.07 11.08 -4.52
N LEU A 200 12.80 10.72 -4.73
CA LEU A 200 11.89 11.65 -5.41
C LEU A 200 11.72 12.94 -4.62
N GLU A 201 11.42 14.03 -5.31
CA GLU A 201 11.03 15.29 -4.71
C GLU A 201 9.88 15.13 -3.70
N THR A 202 9.81 16.03 -2.72
CA THR A 202 8.93 15.87 -1.56
C THR A 202 7.45 15.87 -1.91
N THR A 203 7.08 16.43 -3.07
CA THR A 203 5.69 16.49 -3.56
C THR A 203 5.30 15.27 -4.39
N ALA A 204 6.22 14.33 -4.66
CA ALA A 204 5.98 13.18 -5.53
C ALA A 204 4.77 12.36 -5.10
N GLY A 205 4.58 12.17 -3.79
CA GLY A 205 3.40 11.46 -3.29
C GLY A 205 2.10 12.20 -3.63
N THR A 206 2.05 13.50 -3.38
CA THR A 206 0.89 14.32 -3.75
C THR A 206 0.61 14.28 -5.25
N GLN A 207 1.65 14.26 -6.10
CA GLN A 207 1.51 14.07 -7.54
C GLN A 207 0.87 12.71 -7.87
N PHE A 208 1.35 11.62 -7.27
CA PHE A 208 0.81 10.26 -7.50
C PHE A 208 -0.66 10.17 -7.12
N MET A 209 -0.99 10.71 -5.94
CA MET A 209 -2.38 10.78 -5.48
C MET A 209 -3.26 11.54 -6.46
N ASN A 210 -2.85 12.75 -6.88
CA ASN A 210 -3.65 13.58 -7.77
C ASN A 210 -3.86 12.91 -9.13
N VAL A 211 -2.80 12.34 -9.72
CA VAL A 211 -2.91 11.58 -10.97
C VAL A 211 -3.84 10.38 -10.80
N GLY A 212 -3.73 9.60 -9.72
CA GLY A 212 -4.63 8.48 -9.46
C GLY A 212 -6.10 8.91 -9.37
N LEU A 213 -6.38 10.05 -8.73
CA LEU A 213 -7.72 10.63 -8.64
C LEU A 213 -8.23 11.16 -9.97
N GLU A 214 -7.37 11.80 -10.77
CA GLU A 214 -7.70 12.26 -12.13
C GLU A 214 -8.08 11.09 -13.04
N LEU A 215 -7.32 9.98 -12.99
CA LEU A 215 -7.63 8.77 -13.75
C LEU A 215 -8.95 8.14 -13.29
N ALA A 216 -9.17 8.05 -11.97
CA ALA A 216 -10.42 7.54 -11.42
C ALA A 216 -11.63 8.39 -11.86
N ALA A 217 -11.49 9.72 -11.92
CA ALA A 217 -12.57 10.63 -12.31
C ALA A 217 -13.03 10.48 -13.78
N LYS A 218 -12.17 9.92 -14.66
CA LYS A 218 -12.55 9.59 -16.05
C LYS A 218 -13.42 8.33 -16.14
N MET A 219 -13.48 7.55 -15.07
CA MET A 219 -14.19 6.27 -15.01
C MET A 219 -15.56 6.43 -14.38
N LYS A 220 -16.50 5.53 -14.71
CA LYS A 220 -17.88 5.59 -14.22
C LYS A 220 -18.15 4.46 -13.22
N PRO A 221 -18.16 4.73 -11.90
CA PRO A 221 -18.34 3.69 -10.90
C PRO A 221 -19.72 3.02 -11.02
N ALA A 222 -19.75 1.68 -11.00
CA ALA A 222 -21.00 0.96 -10.79
C ALA A 222 -21.43 1.06 -9.32
N LYS A 223 -22.72 0.83 -9.04
CA LYS A 223 -23.21 0.71 -7.66
C LYS A 223 -22.77 -0.63 -7.07
N LEU A 224 -22.61 -0.68 -5.76
CA LEU A 224 -22.48 -1.95 -5.04
C LEU A 224 -23.77 -2.75 -5.21
N LEU A 225 -23.62 -4.06 -5.46
CA LEU A 225 -24.74 -4.97 -5.54
C LEU A 225 -25.25 -5.24 -4.13
N GLU A 226 -26.49 -4.83 -3.86
CA GLU A 226 -27.15 -5.07 -2.59
C GLU A 226 -27.92 -6.38 -2.62
N ARG A 227 -27.98 -7.08 -1.48
CA ARG A 227 -28.90 -8.21 -1.33
C ARG A 227 -30.33 -7.66 -1.41
N PRO A 228 -31.21 -8.29 -2.19
CA PRO A 228 -32.61 -7.88 -2.19
C PRO A 228 -33.18 -8.04 -0.77
N ASN A 229 -34.00 -7.09 -0.36
CA ASN A 229 -34.71 -7.19 0.91
C ASN A 229 -35.59 -8.44 0.92
N GLY A 230 -35.54 -9.19 2.01
CA GLY A 230 -36.52 -10.23 2.29
C GLY A 230 -37.88 -9.64 2.67
N PRO A 231 -38.92 -10.48 2.77
CA PRO A 231 -40.18 -10.04 3.36
C PRO A 231 -39.95 -9.55 4.80
N VAL A 232 -40.80 -8.63 5.27
CA VAL A 232 -40.77 -8.16 6.67
C VAL A 232 -40.92 -9.38 7.60
N GLY A 233 -39.87 -9.65 8.38
CA GLY A 233 -39.85 -10.78 9.31
C GLY A 233 -40.76 -10.54 10.52
N LYS A 234 -41.29 -11.62 11.08
CA LYS A 234 -41.83 -11.62 12.46
C LYS A 234 -40.75 -12.16 13.40
N PRO A 235 -40.71 -11.74 14.67
CA PRO A 235 -39.82 -12.33 15.67
C PRO A 235 -39.96 -13.87 15.70
N TRP A 236 -38.87 -14.53 16.08
CA TRP A 236 -38.84 -15.98 16.24
C TRP A 236 -39.80 -16.40 17.34
N ALA A 237 -40.99 -16.88 16.96
CA ALA A 237 -42.06 -17.23 17.89
C ALA A 237 -41.88 -18.61 18.56
N TYR A 238 -40.94 -19.43 18.07
CA TYR A 238 -40.72 -20.76 18.63
C TYR A 238 -39.96 -20.65 19.95
N GLY A 239 -40.66 -20.90 21.06
CA GLY A 239 -40.15 -20.73 22.41
C GLY A 239 -40.39 -19.33 23.00
N ASP A 240 -41.18 -18.49 22.34
CA ASP A 240 -41.62 -17.21 22.89
C ASP A 240 -42.69 -17.46 23.96
N GLN A 241 -42.21 -17.79 25.17
CA GLN A 241 -43.01 -18.04 26.37
C GLN A 241 -42.37 -17.28 27.54
N PRO A 242 -43.16 -16.78 28.50
CA PRO A 242 -42.63 -16.24 29.75
C PRO A 242 -41.72 -17.26 30.46
N PRO A 243 -40.73 -16.80 31.26
CA PRO A 243 -39.92 -17.70 32.08
C PRO A 243 -40.81 -18.64 32.91
N GLN A 244 -40.62 -19.95 32.74
CA GLN A 244 -41.34 -20.99 33.49
C GLN A 244 -40.67 -21.27 34.86
N LEU A 245 -40.27 -20.22 35.55
CA LEU A 245 -39.58 -20.29 36.84
C LEU A 245 -40.54 -19.86 37.96
N LYS A 246 -40.37 -20.45 39.15
CA LYS A 246 -41.11 -20.08 40.37
C LYS A 246 -40.50 -18.89 41.06
#